data_AF-N8VUU1-F1
#
_entry.id   AF-N8VUU1-F1
#
_cell.length_a   1.000
_cell.length_b   1.000
_cell.length_c   1.000
_cell.angle_alpha   90.00
_cell.angle_beta   90.00
_cell.angle_gamma   90.00
#
_symmetry.space_group_name_H-M   'P 1'
#
loop_
_entity.id
_entity.type
_entity.pdbx_description
1 polymer ?
#
loop_
_entity_poly.entity_id
_entity_poly.type
_entity_poly.pdbx_seq_one_letter_code
_entity_poly.pdbx_strand_id
1 'polypeptide(L)'
;MRKSYLIVFLTILGWFIFIPEDFKNFAKDARYSLTFLSNDLYYRQAGDYFAADTHDKALLHTWSLSVEWQFYLLFPLLLFIYAKFDKKLKYIGIFLSLILIASLSFSTLMTAKDTMYGFFKLTTRTWELVAGGLVYYYFNNKQLTAPLQKLSEGLGFTFILLSLVLYDQNTPWPSFLALLPVMGDVGLGF
;
A
#
# COMPACT_ATOMS: atom_id res chain seq x y z
N MET A 1 -14.21 11.41 -3.37
CA MET A 1 -15.68 11.56 -3.43
C MET A 1 -16.44 10.25 -3.27
N ARG A 2 -16.18 9.17 -4.05
CA ARG A 2 -16.95 7.90 -3.95
C ARG A 2 -16.97 7.21 -2.57
N LYS A 3 -15.85 7.23 -1.83
CA LYS A 3 -15.75 6.56 -0.52
C LYS A 3 -16.49 7.26 0.61
N SER A 4 -16.52 8.59 0.59
CA SER A 4 -17.29 9.37 1.57
C SER A 4 -18.79 9.08 1.45
N TYR A 5 -19.32 8.93 0.24
CA TYR A 5 -20.71 8.52 0.02
C TYR A 5 -21.00 7.12 0.55
N LEU A 6 -20.10 6.17 0.29
CA LEU A 6 -20.24 4.80 0.82
C LEU A 6 -20.23 4.80 2.35
N ILE A 7 -19.31 5.53 2.99
CA ILE A 7 -19.23 5.61 4.45
C ILE A 7 -20.49 6.26 5.03
N VAL A 8 -20.98 7.34 4.44
CA VAL A 8 -22.23 7.99 4.87
C VAL A 8 -23.40 7.02 4.73
N PHE A 9 -23.53 6.33 3.59
CA PHE A 9 -24.58 5.34 3.36
C PHE A 9 -24.53 4.19 4.38
N LEU A 10 -23.34 3.61 4.60
CA LEU A 10 -23.14 2.53 5.57
C LEU A 10 -23.35 3.00 7.01
N THR A 11 -23.06 4.26 7.32
CA THR A 11 -23.34 4.84 8.65
C THR A 11 -24.84 4.97 8.88
N ILE A 12 -25.60 5.43 7.87
CA ILE A 12 -27.06 5.50 7.94
C ILE A 12 -27.65 4.10 8.09
N LEU A 13 -27.20 3.12 7.30
CA LEU A 13 -27.66 1.73 7.43
C LEU A 13 -27.28 1.11 8.78
N GLY A 14 -26.05 1.32 9.24
CA GLY A 14 -25.54 0.79 10.49
C GLY A 14 -26.37 1.24 11.70
N TRP A 15 -26.94 2.45 11.67
CA TRP A 15 -27.83 2.95 12.72
C TRP A 15 -29.08 2.07 12.91
N PHE A 16 -29.60 1.48 11.83
CA PHE A 16 -30.79 0.64 11.88
C PHE A 16 -30.49 -0.84 12.13
N ILE A 17 -29.27 -1.29 11.83
CA ILE A 17 -28.90 -2.72 11.83
C ILE A 17 -28.10 -3.10 13.08
N PHE A 18 -27.16 -2.25 13.50
CA PHE A 18 -26.24 -2.60 14.57
C PHE A 18 -26.79 -2.30 15.96
N ILE A 19 -26.42 -3.16 16.92
CA ILE A 19 -26.58 -2.83 18.33
C ILE A 19 -25.66 -1.65 18.70
N PRO A 20 -25.95 -0.92 19.80
CA PRO A 20 -25.22 0.31 20.12
C PRO A 20 -23.71 0.17 20.21
N GLU A 21 -23.20 -0.98 20.67
CA GLU A 21 -21.76 -1.20 20.80
C GLU A 21 -21.07 -1.42 19.45
N ASP A 22 -21.65 -2.25 18.58
CA ASP A 22 -21.16 -2.48 17.22
C ASP A 22 -21.23 -1.20 16.38
N PHE A 23 -22.27 -0.39 16.58
CA PHE A 23 -22.37 0.91 15.91
C PHE A 23 -21.27 1.88 16.34
N LYS A 24 -20.87 1.90 17.63
CA LYS A 24 -19.72 2.71 18.08
C LYS A 24 -18.42 2.25 17.44
N ASN A 25 -18.19 0.94 17.34
CA ASN A 25 -17.02 0.38 16.69
C ASN A 25 -16.99 0.72 15.20
N PHE A 26 -18.12 0.56 14.51
CA PHE A 26 -18.26 0.97 13.11
C PHE A 26 -18.03 2.48 12.93
N ALA A 27 -18.59 3.33 13.79
CA ALA A 27 -18.40 4.77 13.72
C ALA A 27 -16.94 5.18 13.94
N LYS A 28 -16.21 4.46 14.80
CA LYS A 28 -14.76 4.63 14.98
C LYS A 28 -14.02 4.29 13.68
N ASP A 29 -14.29 3.14 13.09
CA ASP A 29 -13.71 2.71 11.81
C ASP A 29 -14.01 3.72 10.68
N ALA A 30 -15.26 4.21 10.60
CA ALA A 30 -15.69 5.23 9.65
C ALA A 30 -14.90 6.53 9.81
N ARG A 31 -14.73 7.02 11.04
CA ARG A 31 -13.96 8.23 11.32
C ARG A 31 -12.50 8.09 10.87
N TYR A 32 -11.85 7.00 11.23
CA TYR A 32 -10.45 6.77 10.85
C TYR A 32 -10.29 6.57 9.34
N SER A 33 -11.27 5.96 8.68
CA SER A 33 -11.32 5.81 7.22
C SER A 33 -11.41 7.17 6.52
N LEU A 34 -12.24 8.09 7.03
CA LEU A 34 -12.39 9.44 6.49
C LEU A 34 -11.16 10.32 6.70
N THR A 35 -10.44 10.12 7.80
CA THR A 35 -9.19 10.86 8.09
C THR A 35 -7.95 10.23 7.47
N PHE A 36 -8.09 9.17 6.67
CA PHE A 36 -6.97 8.40 6.11
C PHE A 36 -6.00 7.87 7.17
N LEU A 37 -6.53 7.43 8.31
CA LEU A 37 -5.77 6.86 9.43
C LEU A 37 -6.20 5.42 9.75
N SER A 38 -7.05 4.80 8.92
CA SER A 38 -7.58 3.46 9.19
C SER A 38 -6.49 2.40 9.23
N ASN A 39 -5.39 2.58 8.51
CA ASN A 39 -4.22 1.71 8.60
C ASN A 39 -3.58 1.68 10.01
N ASP A 40 -3.48 2.84 10.68
CA ASP A 40 -2.98 2.90 12.06
C ASP A 40 -3.96 2.28 13.05
N LEU A 41 -5.26 2.52 12.85
CA LEU A 41 -6.31 1.92 13.66
C LEU A 41 -6.27 0.39 13.58
N TYR A 42 -6.25 -0.16 12.37
CA TYR A 42 -6.28 -1.60 12.17
C TYR A 42 -4.99 -2.28 12.65
N TYR A 43 -3.83 -1.62 12.53
CA TYR A 43 -2.62 -2.10 13.20
C TYR A 43 -2.80 -2.24 14.72
N ARG A 44 -3.36 -1.23 15.39
CA ARG A 44 -3.60 -1.27 16.84
C ARG A 44 -4.63 -2.32 17.24
N GLN A 45 -5.65 -2.54 16.40
CA GLN A 45 -6.68 -3.54 16.64
C GLN A 45 -6.20 -4.96 16.33
N ALA A 46 -5.19 -5.15 15.47
CA ALA A 46 -4.72 -6.48 15.06
C ALA A 46 -4.02 -7.24 16.20
N GLY A 47 -3.55 -6.55 17.24
CA GLY A 47 -2.98 -7.16 18.44
C GLY A 47 -3.96 -7.31 19.61
N ASP A 48 -5.22 -6.90 19.44
CA ASP A 48 -6.23 -6.91 20.50
C ASP A 48 -7.11 -8.17 20.38
N TYR A 49 -7.02 -9.05 21.39
CA TYR A 49 -7.78 -10.30 21.46
C TYR A 49 -9.30 -10.09 21.50
N PHE A 50 -9.76 -8.91 21.93
CA PHE A 50 -11.17 -8.55 21.98
C PHE A 50 -11.63 -7.71 20.77
N ALA A 51 -10.75 -7.44 19.80
CA ALA A 51 -11.17 -6.77 18.59
C ALA A 51 -12.09 -7.66 17.76
N ALA A 52 -13.11 -7.04 17.16
CA ALA A 52 -13.98 -7.70 16.19
C ALA A 52 -13.15 -8.40 15.11
N ASP A 53 -13.61 -9.57 14.68
CA ASP A 53 -12.91 -10.39 13.71
C ASP A 53 -12.73 -9.61 12.40
N THR A 54 -11.63 -9.85 11.70
CA THR A 54 -11.30 -9.06 10.49
C THR A 54 -12.37 -9.20 9.40
N HIS A 55 -13.06 -10.33 9.37
CA HIS A 55 -14.17 -10.61 8.44
C HIS A 55 -15.42 -9.76 8.70
N ASP A 56 -15.59 -9.23 9.92
CA ASP A 56 -16.79 -8.48 10.32
C ASP A 56 -16.63 -6.97 10.08
N LYS A 57 -15.43 -6.52 9.69
CA LYS A 57 -15.12 -5.11 9.50
C LYS A 57 -15.49 -4.65 8.09
N ALA A 58 -16.70 -4.10 7.94
CA ALA A 58 -17.21 -3.52 6.69
C ALA A 58 -16.26 -2.49 6.02
N LEU A 59 -15.42 -1.80 6.80
CA LEU A 59 -14.49 -0.78 6.30
C LEU A 59 -13.02 -1.22 6.30
N LEU A 60 -12.73 -2.51 6.48
CA LEU A 60 -11.36 -3.03 6.58
C LEU A 60 -10.51 -2.54 5.40
N HIS A 61 -10.97 -2.75 4.17
CA HIS A 61 -10.23 -2.41 2.94
C HIS A 61 -9.94 -0.92 2.73
N THR A 62 -10.37 -0.03 3.63
CA THR A 62 -9.97 1.38 3.60
C THR A 62 -8.53 1.59 4.06
N TRP A 63 -7.90 0.59 4.70
CA TRP A 63 -6.54 0.71 5.21
C TRP A 63 -5.51 0.96 4.11
N SER A 64 -5.59 0.24 2.97
CA SER A 64 -4.63 0.38 1.87
C SER A 64 -4.75 1.75 1.22
N LEU A 65 -5.98 2.23 1.09
CA LEU A 65 -6.25 3.58 0.65
C LEU A 65 -5.64 4.63 1.60
N SER A 66 -5.78 4.45 2.92
CA SER A 66 -5.18 5.38 3.88
C SER A 66 -3.67 5.47 3.68
N VAL A 67 -3.00 4.34 3.43
CA VAL A 67 -1.56 4.29 3.10
C VAL A 67 -1.27 5.07 1.82
N GLU A 68 -2.04 4.86 0.75
CA GLU A 68 -1.88 5.59 -0.52
C GLU A 68 -2.02 7.11 -0.34
N TRP A 69 -3.05 7.59 0.36
CA TRP A 69 -3.24 9.02 0.59
C TRP A 69 -2.14 9.63 1.46
N GLN A 70 -1.69 8.91 2.50
CA GLN A 70 -0.53 9.34 3.28
C GLN A 70 0.70 9.49 2.40
N PHE A 71 0.96 8.52 1.52
CA PHE A 71 2.04 8.62 0.55
C PHE A 71 1.87 9.80 -0.39
N TYR A 72 0.70 10.00 -0.99
CA TYR A 72 0.45 11.11 -1.92
C TYR A 72 0.52 12.50 -1.27
N LEU A 73 0.31 12.60 0.04
CA LEU A 73 0.54 13.85 0.78
C LEU A 73 2.01 14.05 1.12
N LEU A 74 2.71 12.99 1.55
CA LEU A 74 4.10 13.07 1.99
C LEU A 74 5.10 13.13 0.83
N PHE A 75 4.81 12.46 -0.29
CA PHE A 75 5.71 12.33 -1.41
C PHE A 75 6.00 13.67 -2.11
N PRO A 76 5.01 14.53 -2.43
CA PRO A 76 5.28 15.87 -2.95
C PRO A 76 6.09 16.74 -1.98
N LEU A 77 5.84 16.62 -0.67
CA LEU A 77 6.60 17.33 0.36
C LEU A 77 8.07 16.85 0.37
N LEU A 78 8.29 15.55 0.27
CA LEU A 78 9.61 14.94 0.17
C LEU A 78 10.37 15.45 -1.07
N LEU A 79 9.71 15.48 -2.24
CA LEU A 79 10.27 16.02 -3.47
C LEU A 79 10.56 17.51 -3.36
N PHE A 80 9.67 18.29 -2.72
CA PHE A 80 9.87 19.71 -2.48
C PHE A 80 11.09 19.97 -1.58
N ILE A 81 11.26 19.19 -0.52
CA ILE A 81 12.44 19.27 0.36
C ILE A 81 13.69 18.89 -0.42
N TYR A 82 13.65 17.80 -1.19
CA TYR A 82 14.77 17.35 -2.02
C TYR A 82 15.22 18.41 -3.03
N ALA A 83 14.26 19.07 -3.71
CA ALA A 83 14.52 20.10 -4.70
C ALA A 83 15.26 21.32 -4.13
N LYS A 84 15.25 21.53 -2.79
CA LYS A 84 16.07 22.57 -2.16
C LYS A 84 17.57 22.25 -2.21
N PHE A 85 17.93 20.96 -2.23
CA PHE A 85 19.31 20.49 -2.29
C PHE A 85 19.78 20.23 -3.73
N ASP A 86 18.91 19.68 -4.57
CA ASP A 86 19.17 19.47 -6.00
C ASP A 86 18.06 20.10 -6.85
N LYS A 87 18.22 21.41 -7.14
CA LYS A 87 17.26 22.20 -7.91
C LYS A 87 17.02 21.66 -9.33
N LYS A 88 17.99 20.93 -9.90
CA LYS A 88 17.90 20.36 -11.24
C LYS A 88 17.32 18.95 -11.24
N LEU A 89 17.04 18.38 -10.06
CA LEU A 89 16.57 17.01 -9.87
C LEU A 89 17.48 15.98 -10.58
N LYS A 90 18.77 16.30 -10.76
CA LYS A 90 19.72 15.48 -11.50
C LYS A 90 19.88 14.10 -10.86
N TYR A 91 19.83 14.02 -9.54
CA TYR A 91 20.07 12.79 -8.77
C TYR A 91 18.79 12.19 -8.17
N ILE A 92 17.61 12.63 -8.62
CA ILE A 92 16.33 12.21 -8.03
C ILE A 92 16.11 10.70 -8.15
N GLY A 93 16.50 10.07 -9.27
CA GLY A 93 16.39 8.63 -9.45
C GLY A 93 17.26 7.83 -8.46
N ILE A 94 18.45 8.33 -8.12
CA ILE A 94 19.32 7.71 -7.10
C ILE A 94 18.68 7.86 -5.72
N PHE A 95 18.18 9.06 -5.40
CA PHE A 95 17.52 9.33 -4.13
C PHE A 95 16.28 8.43 -3.92
N LEU A 96 15.42 8.31 -4.93
CA LEU A 96 14.26 7.43 -4.88
C LEU A 96 14.66 5.95 -4.78
N SER A 97 15.70 5.52 -5.50
CA SER A 97 16.26 4.16 -5.38
C SER A 97 16.77 3.86 -3.96
N LEU A 98 17.41 4.84 -3.31
CA LEU A 98 17.86 4.69 -1.91
C LEU A 98 16.67 4.55 -0.95
N ILE A 99 15.60 5.33 -1.14
CA ILE A 99 14.36 5.21 -0.35
C ILE A 99 13.74 3.83 -0.53
N LEU A 100 13.68 3.33 -1.77
CA LEU A 100 13.15 2.01 -2.09
C LEU A 100 13.94 0.93 -1.34
N ILE A 101 15.27 0.91 -1.46
CA ILE A 101 16.12 -0.10 -0.82
C ILE A 101 16.00 -0.01 0.71
N ALA A 102 16.01 1.20 1.28
CA ALA A 102 15.86 1.41 2.71
C ALA A 102 14.50 0.90 3.23
N SER A 103 13.41 1.24 2.53
CA SER A 103 12.06 0.81 2.90
C SER A 103 11.86 -0.69 2.71
N LEU A 104 12.41 -1.31 1.66
CA LEU A 104 12.36 -2.77 1.45
C LEU A 104 13.13 -3.53 2.54
N SER A 105 14.31 -3.03 2.91
CA SER A 105 15.12 -3.62 3.97
C SER A 105 14.40 -3.51 5.31
N PHE A 106 13.83 -2.33 5.59
CA PHE A 106 13.03 -2.09 6.79
C PHE A 106 11.76 -2.97 6.81
N SER A 107 11.09 -3.15 5.67
CA SER A 107 9.93 -4.03 5.53
C SER A 107 10.28 -5.44 5.94
N THR A 108 11.37 -6.00 5.41
CA THR A 108 11.76 -7.37 5.73
C THR A 108 12.06 -7.54 7.21
N LEU A 109 12.81 -6.60 7.80
CA LEU A 109 13.17 -6.67 9.22
C LEU A 109 11.97 -6.51 10.15
N MET A 110 11.01 -5.65 9.80
CA MET A 110 9.84 -5.40 10.62
C MET A 110 8.78 -6.48 10.47
N THR A 111 8.51 -6.96 9.25
CA THR A 111 7.56 -8.05 9.02
C THR A 111 7.99 -9.34 9.72
N ALA A 112 9.31 -9.59 9.84
CA ALA A 112 9.81 -10.73 10.60
C ALA A 112 9.56 -10.63 12.12
N LYS A 113 9.40 -9.41 12.66
CA LYS A 113 9.16 -9.15 14.09
C LYS A 113 7.69 -8.99 14.42
N ASP A 114 6.97 -8.29 13.55
CA ASP A 114 5.56 -7.94 13.68
C ASP A 114 4.94 -7.88 12.29
N THR A 115 4.32 -8.99 11.88
CA THR A 115 3.65 -9.12 10.57
C THR A 115 2.57 -8.07 10.38
N MET A 116 1.85 -7.69 11.44
CA MET A 116 0.77 -6.70 11.36
C MET A 116 1.32 -5.29 11.14
N TYR A 117 2.46 -4.96 11.75
CA TYR A 117 3.17 -3.72 11.44
C TYR A 117 3.59 -3.68 9.98
N GLY A 118 4.21 -4.77 9.50
CA GLY A 118 4.57 -4.94 8.10
C GLY A 118 3.40 -4.70 7.16
N PHE A 119 2.24 -5.29 7.47
CA PHE A 119 1.06 -5.27 6.64
C PHE A 119 0.39 -3.90 6.54
N PHE A 120 0.20 -3.19 7.67
CA PHE A 120 -0.61 -1.97 7.72
C PHE A 120 0.20 -0.66 7.57
N LYS A 121 1.50 -0.65 7.88
CA LYS A 121 2.24 0.61 7.97
C LYS A 121 2.73 1.10 6.61
N LEU A 122 2.74 2.42 6.46
CA LEU A 122 3.27 3.08 5.27
C LEU A 122 4.76 2.79 5.08
N THR A 123 5.56 2.85 6.16
CA THR A 123 7.02 2.74 6.11
C THR A 123 7.54 1.45 5.47
N THR A 124 6.81 0.34 5.64
CA THR A 124 7.13 -0.98 5.07
C THR A 124 6.58 -1.16 3.66
N ARG A 125 5.65 -0.29 3.22
CA ARG A 125 5.03 -0.31 1.89
C ARG A 125 5.51 0.78 0.95
N THR A 126 6.23 1.78 1.45
CA THR A 126 6.74 2.90 0.65
C THR A 126 7.55 2.42 -0.56
N TRP A 127 8.33 1.34 -0.44
CA TRP A 127 9.11 0.80 -1.55
C TRP A 127 8.24 0.34 -2.73
N GLU A 128 7.04 -0.21 -2.50
CA GLU A 128 6.10 -0.64 -3.55
C GLU A 128 5.64 0.57 -4.38
N LEU A 129 5.25 1.65 -3.69
CA LEU A 129 4.78 2.90 -4.30
C LEU A 129 5.91 3.65 -5.02
N VAL A 130 7.11 3.66 -4.44
CA VAL A 130 8.30 4.28 -5.05
C VAL A 130 8.78 3.48 -6.27
N ALA A 131 8.66 2.16 -6.27
CA ALA A 131 9.00 1.32 -7.42
C ALA A 131 8.20 1.72 -8.66
N GLY A 132 6.87 1.85 -8.53
CA GLY A 132 6.02 2.34 -9.62
C GLY A 132 6.41 3.75 -10.08
N GLY A 133 6.73 4.65 -9.14
CA GLY A 133 7.22 6.00 -9.46
C GLY A 133 8.56 6.03 -10.21
N LEU A 134 9.50 5.15 -9.84
CA LEU A 134 10.80 5.00 -10.53
C LEU A 134 10.65 4.47 -11.94
N VAL A 135 9.75 3.51 -12.15
CA VAL A 135 9.42 2.96 -13.46
C VAL A 135 8.90 4.07 -14.36
N TYR A 136 7.92 4.84 -13.87
CA TYR A 136 7.45 6.02 -14.58
C TYR A 136 8.60 7.00 -14.87
N TYR A 137 9.43 7.34 -13.87
CA TYR A 137 10.54 8.27 -14.06
C TYR A 137 11.53 7.85 -15.17
N TYR A 138 11.91 6.57 -15.23
CA TYR A 138 12.89 6.09 -16.21
C TYR A 138 12.31 5.83 -17.60
N PHE A 139 11.01 5.54 -17.70
CA PHE A 139 10.39 5.05 -18.92
C PHE A 139 9.24 5.91 -19.46
N ASN A 140 8.81 6.98 -18.76
CA ASN A 140 7.71 7.85 -19.19
C ASN A 140 7.86 8.38 -20.63
N ASN A 141 9.10 8.59 -21.10
CA ASN A 141 9.38 9.08 -22.45
C ASN A 141 10.01 8.03 -23.38
N LYS A 142 10.10 6.77 -22.94
CA LYS A 142 10.69 5.68 -23.73
C LYS A 142 9.62 4.65 -24.03
N GLN A 143 9.16 4.63 -25.28
CA GLN A 143 8.39 3.49 -25.76
C GLN A 143 9.32 2.29 -25.87
N LEU A 144 8.99 1.20 -25.17
CA LEU A 144 9.67 -0.08 -25.41
C LEU A 144 9.39 -0.52 -26.85
N THR A 145 10.31 -1.26 -27.43
CA THR A 145 10.03 -1.89 -28.73
C THR A 145 8.97 -2.99 -28.52
N ALA A 146 8.11 -3.21 -29.51
CA ALA A 146 7.05 -4.23 -29.45
C ALA A 146 7.48 -5.62 -28.92
N PRO A 147 8.67 -6.17 -29.25
CA PRO A 147 9.11 -7.43 -28.65
C PRO A 147 9.49 -7.32 -27.16
N LEU A 148 10.07 -6.20 -26.72
CA LEU A 148 10.38 -5.98 -25.31
C LEU A 148 9.11 -5.79 -24.48
N GLN A 149 8.09 -5.11 -25.03
CA GLN A 149 6.80 -4.95 -24.37
C GLN A 149 6.08 -6.30 -24.18
N LYS A 150 6.00 -7.13 -25.23
CA LYS A 150 5.40 -8.47 -25.10
C LYS A 150 6.16 -9.36 -24.11
N LEU A 151 7.48 -9.21 -24.03
CA LEU A 151 8.30 -9.94 -23.07
C LEU A 151 8.03 -9.44 -21.64
N SER A 152 7.95 -8.12 -21.41
CA SER A 152 7.66 -7.55 -20.09
C SER A 152 6.26 -7.91 -19.62
N GLU A 153 5.26 -7.86 -20.50
CA GLU A 153 3.89 -8.28 -20.21
C GLU A 153 3.83 -9.77 -19.86
N GLY A 154 4.48 -10.63 -20.65
CA GLY A 154 4.51 -12.07 -20.43
C GLY A 154 5.21 -12.46 -19.12
N LEU A 155 6.35 -11.83 -18.83
CA LEU A 155 7.05 -12.01 -17.54
C LEU A 155 6.22 -11.46 -16.38
N GLY A 156 5.57 -10.31 -16.56
CA GLY A 156 4.71 -9.69 -15.56
C GLY A 156 3.56 -10.60 -15.15
N PHE A 157 2.85 -11.15 -16.15
CA PHE A 157 1.78 -12.11 -15.95
C PHE A 157 2.28 -13.41 -15.29
N THR A 158 3.46 -13.90 -15.69
CA THR A 158 4.07 -15.09 -15.11
C THR A 158 4.39 -14.89 -13.63
N PHE A 159 4.93 -13.74 -13.24
CA PHE A 159 5.24 -13.43 -11.84
C PHE A 159 3.97 -13.30 -10.99
N ILE A 160 2.90 -12.74 -11.53
CA ILE A 160 1.60 -12.72 -10.85
C ILE A 160 1.08 -14.15 -10.64
N LEU A 161 1.09 -14.99 -11.67
CA LEU A 161 0.66 -16.39 -11.54
C LEU A 161 1.51 -17.17 -10.55
N LEU A 162 2.84 -17.00 -10.59
CA LEU A 162 3.73 -17.64 -9.63
C LEU A 162 3.44 -17.19 -8.20
N SER A 163 3.14 -15.91 -7.98
CA SER A 163 2.77 -15.42 -6.65
C SER A 163 1.51 -16.09 -6.10
N LEU A 164 0.54 -16.41 -6.96
CA LEU A 164 -0.70 -17.10 -6.56
C LEU A 164 -0.46 -18.56 -6.15
N VAL A 165 0.54 -19.22 -6.73
CA VAL A 165 0.84 -20.63 -6.46
C VAL A 165 1.82 -20.79 -5.29
N LEU A 166 2.76 -19.84 -5.15
CA LEU A 166 3.83 -19.92 -4.16
C LEU A 166 3.44 -19.38 -2.78
N TYR A 167 2.42 -18.52 -2.69
CA TYR A 167 2.05 -17.86 -1.44
C TYR A 167 0.81 -18.48 -0.80
N ASP A 168 0.92 -18.71 0.50
CA ASP A 168 -0.15 -19.24 1.36
C ASP A 168 -0.45 -18.27 2.52
N GLN A 169 -1.40 -18.64 3.39
CA GLN A 169 -1.80 -17.83 4.55
C GLN A 169 -0.70 -17.67 5.61
N ASN A 170 0.34 -18.51 5.59
CA ASN A 170 1.45 -18.49 6.55
C ASN A 170 2.63 -17.66 6.04
N THR A 171 2.59 -17.22 4.79
CA THR A 171 3.67 -16.49 4.16
C THR A 171 3.80 -15.09 4.79
N PRO A 172 4.95 -14.74 5.39
CA PRO A 172 5.12 -13.43 6.02
C PRO A 172 5.10 -12.31 4.98
N TRP A 173 4.08 -11.46 5.09
CA TRP A 173 3.79 -10.40 4.12
C TRP A 173 3.71 -9.02 4.77
N PRO A 174 4.31 -7.96 4.17
CA PRO A 174 5.19 -7.93 3.00
C PRO A 174 6.66 -8.14 3.38
N SER A 175 7.36 -8.99 2.64
CA SER A 175 8.81 -9.26 2.80
C SER A 175 9.49 -9.20 1.43
N PHE A 176 10.74 -9.66 1.29
CA PHE A 176 11.36 -9.84 -0.02
C PHE A 176 10.50 -10.64 -1.01
N LEU A 177 9.59 -11.49 -0.51
CA LEU A 177 8.63 -12.22 -1.35
C LEU A 177 7.72 -11.28 -2.13
N ALA A 178 7.38 -10.11 -1.58
CA ALA A 178 6.57 -9.12 -2.29
C ALA A 178 7.28 -8.52 -3.53
N LEU A 179 8.60 -8.72 -3.71
CA LEU A 179 9.30 -8.33 -4.93
C LEU A 179 8.73 -9.01 -6.18
N LEU A 180 8.31 -10.28 -6.08
CA LEU A 180 7.82 -11.04 -7.23
C LEU A 180 6.54 -10.41 -7.82
N PRO A 181 5.46 -10.18 -7.04
CA PRO A 181 4.27 -9.51 -7.57
C PRO A 181 4.51 -8.04 -7.90
N VAL A 182 5.39 -7.31 -7.19
CA VAL A 182 5.71 -5.91 -7.55
C VAL A 182 6.45 -5.82 -8.87
N MET A 183 7.41 -6.71 -9.14
CA MET A 183 8.02 -6.81 -10.47
C MET A 183 7.00 -7.24 -11.53
N GLY A 184 6.03 -8.08 -11.15
CA GLY A 184 4.90 -8.46 -12.00
C GLY A 184 4.08 -7.27 -12.48
N ASP A 185 3.62 -6.46 -11.54
CA ASP A 185 2.82 -5.26 -11.78
C ASP A 185 3.60 -4.21 -12.59
N VAL A 186 4.86 -3.96 -12.23
CA VAL A 186 5.77 -3.08 -12.99
C VAL A 186 5.96 -3.55 -14.44
N GLY A 187 6.09 -4.86 -14.67
CA GLY A 187 6.30 -5.44 -15.99
C GLY A 187 5.09 -5.29 -16.92
N LEU A 188 3.87 -5.26 -16.37
CA LEU A 188 2.62 -5.02 -17.10
C LEU A 188 2.37 -3.53 -17.41
N GLY A 189 3.10 -2.62 -16.78
CA GLY A 189 2.91 -1.17 -16.93
C GLY A 189 3.52 -0.54 -18.19
N PHE A 190 4.07 -1.35 -19.11
CA PHE A 190 4.72 -0.90 -20.35
C PHE A 190 3.91 -1.26 -21.60
#